data_AF-A0A094C938-F1
#
_entry.id   AF-A0A094C938-F1
#
_cell.length_a   1.000
_cell.length_b   1.000
_cell.length_c   1.000
_cell.angle_alpha   90.00
_cell.angle_beta   90.00
_cell.angle_gamma   90.00
#
_symmetry.space_group_name_H-M   'P 1'
#
loop_
_entity.id
_entity.type
_entity.pdbx_description
1 polymer ?
#
loop_
_entity_poly.entity_id
_entity_poly.type
_entity_poly.pdbx_seq_one_letter_code
_entity_poly.pdbx_strand_id
1 'polypeptide(L)'
;MSERIPESVPTSQHPSHSTSRAKKRALSPSSATAANISHLFAKPDAALALANSATSSSPAYSAAPPEIVANVQGSSAGAGSGEFHVYKASRRREFARLKAMDEEVLGEKLEEEYEKEKREREEKDREATERRRRKREGRRKKGKGGAGEKEGAKVGGVKPRADVVMGDAAGVSVAPVLEAAQEQGLIIHDDD
;
A
#
# COMPACT_ATOMS: atom_id res chain seq x y z
N MET A 1 46.13 -45.39 38.28
CA MET A 1 44.69 -45.14 38.11
C MET A 1 44.53 -43.78 37.46
N SER A 2 44.19 -43.73 36.18
CA SER A 2 43.93 -42.48 35.44
C SER A 2 42.44 -42.41 35.15
N GLU A 3 41.79 -41.41 35.71
CA GLU A 3 40.35 -41.20 35.61
C GLU A 3 39.94 -40.90 34.16
N ARG A 4 38.77 -41.42 33.76
CA ARG A 4 38.17 -41.18 32.45
C ARG A 4 37.46 -39.83 32.49
N ILE A 5 38.02 -38.81 31.82
CA ILE A 5 37.38 -37.51 31.67
C ILE A 5 36.29 -37.62 30.58
N PRO A 6 35.02 -37.29 30.87
CA PRO A 6 33.93 -37.41 29.91
C PRO A 6 33.76 -36.17 29.02
N GLU A 7 34.85 -35.60 28.47
CA GLU A 7 34.71 -34.42 27.60
C GLU A 7 35.65 -34.46 26.40
N SER A 8 35.15 -35.00 25.29
CA SER A 8 35.46 -34.47 23.96
C SER A 8 34.36 -34.86 22.98
N VAL A 9 33.13 -34.38 23.20
CA VAL A 9 32.18 -34.33 22.08
C VAL A 9 32.68 -33.21 21.16
N PRO A 10 33.03 -33.49 19.89
CA PRO A 10 33.52 -32.45 19.00
C PRO A 10 32.48 -31.34 18.89
N THR A 11 32.91 -30.10 19.12
CA THR A 11 32.11 -28.87 19.14
C THR A 11 31.34 -28.61 17.83
N SER A 12 31.59 -29.40 16.79
CA SER A 12 30.91 -29.38 15.49
C SER A 12 29.48 -29.92 15.53
N GLN A 13 29.07 -30.62 16.58
CA GLN A 13 27.71 -31.18 16.72
C GLN A 13 26.78 -30.32 17.59
N HIS A 14 27.27 -29.21 18.15
CA HIS A 14 26.40 -28.30 18.91
C HIS A 14 25.53 -27.48 17.93
N PRO A 15 24.19 -27.47 18.08
CA PRO A 15 23.28 -26.73 17.19
C PRO A 15 23.53 -25.21 17.18
N SER A 16 24.25 -24.70 18.19
CA SER A 16 24.71 -23.32 18.29
C SER A 16 25.84 -22.97 17.30
N HIS A 17 26.58 -23.96 16.77
CA HIS A 17 27.72 -23.76 15.87
C HIS A 17 27.37 -24.08 14.41
N SER A 18 26.08 -24.06 14.06
CA SER A 18 25.63 -24.15 12.67
C SER A 18 25.95 -22.86 11.92
N THR A 19 26.99 -22.90 11.10
CA THR A 19 27.42 -21.78 10.22
C THR A 19 26.52 -21.61 8.99
N SER A 20 25.49 -22.45 8.82
CA SER A 20 24.53 -22.25 7.73
C SER A 20 23.51 -21.19 8.14
N ARG A 21 23.83 -19.93 7.88
CA ARG A 21 22.83 -18.85 7.88
C ARG A 21 21.70 -19.27 6.93
N ALA A 22 20.48 -19.39 7.44
CA ALA A 22 19.33 -19.82 6.64
C ALA A 22 19.26 -18.95 5.37
N LYS A 23 19.38 -19.58 4.21
CA LYS A 23 19.29 -18.89 2.91
C LYS A 23 17.92 -18.24 2.85
N LYS A 24 17.87 -16.91 2.93
CA LYS A 24 16.66 -16.12 2.72
C LYS A 24 16.21 -16.38 1.28
N ARG A 25 15.28 -17.32 1.09
CA ARG A 25 14.63 -17.51 -0.19
C ARG A 25 13.86 -16.23 -0.51
N ALA A 26 13.88 -15.76 -1.75
CA ALA A 26 12.97 -14.70 -2.17
C ALA A 26 11.54 -15.26 -2.07
N LEU A 27 10.81 -14.91 -1.01
CA LEU A 27 9.43 -15.35 -0.84
C LEU A 27 8.57 -14.62 -1.87
N SER A 28 7.71 -15.36 -2.57
CA SER A 28 6.63 -14.76 -3.35
C SER A 28 5.72 -13.94 -2.41
N PRO A 29 4.99 -12.94 -2.92
CA PRO A 29 4.09 -12.14 -2.08
C PRO A 29 3.10 -13.01 -1.29
N SER A 30 2.56 -14.06 -1.94
CA SER A 30 1.70 -15.06 -1.29
C SER A 30 2.42 -15.87 -0.21
N SER A 31 3.69 -16.22 -0.43
CA SER A 31 4.48 -16.95 0.58
C SER A 31 4.81 -16.08 1.79
N ALA A 32 5.06 -14.77 1.58
CA ALA A 32 5.29 -13.81 2.66
C ALA A 32 4.03 -13.57 3.50
N THR A 33 2.86 -13.42 2.87
CA THR A 33 1.58 -13.29 3.59
C THR A 33 1.25 -14.57 4.36
N ALA A 34 1.44 -15.75 3.74
CA ALA A 34 1.24 -17.04 4.41
C ALA A 34 2.14 -17.20 5.65
N ALA A 35 3.41 -16.78 5.56
CA ALA A 35 4.32 -16.79 6.70
C ALA A 35 3.84 -15.87 7.84
N ASN A 36 3.43 -14.64 7.51
CA ASN A 36 2.88 -13.71 8.51
C ASN A 36 1.60 -14.26 9.16
N ILE A 37 0.71 -14.85 8.37
CA ILE A 37 -0.52 -15.50 8.84
C ILE A 37 -0.18 -16.65 9.78
N SER A 38 0.78 -17.51 9.41
CA SER A 38 1.22 -18.62 10.28
C SER A 38 1.80 -18.13 11.61
N HIS A 39 2.52 -16.99 11.60
CA HIS A 39 3.06 -16.38 12.80
C HIS A 39 1.96 -15.81 13.71
N LEU A 40 0.93 -15.18 13.14
CA LEU A 40 -0.24 -14.72 13.89
C LEU A 40 -1.02 -15.88 14.51
N PHE A 41 -1.21 -16.97 13.76
CA PHE A 41 -1.90 -18.17 14.27
C PHE A 41 -1.10 -18.96 15.32
N ALA A 42 0.22 -18.76 15.43
CA ALA A 42 0.99 -19.36 16.51
C ALA A 42 0.57 -18.86 17.91
N LYS A 43 -0.05 -17.67 17.99
CA LYS A 43 -0.57 -17.08 19.23
C LYS A 43 -1.93 -16.42 18.98
N PRO A 44 -3.01 -17.20 18.86
CA PRO A 44 -4.33 -16.67 18.50
C PRO A 44 -4.93 -15.77 19.58
N ASP A 45 -4.55 -15.96 20.85
CA ASP A 45 -5.05 -15.17 21.99
C ASP A 45 -4.32 -13.82 22.15
N ALA A 46 -3.24 -13.58 21.39
CA ALA A 46 -2.51 -12.32 21.47
C ALA A 46 -3.34 -11.20 20.83
N ALA A 47 -3.57 -10.13 21.57
CA ALA A 47 -4.23 -8.95 21.04
C ALA A 47 -3.46 -8.42 19.83
N LEU A 48 -4.15 -8.27 18.70
CA LEU A 48 -3.57 -7.68 17.50
C LEU A 48 -3.32 -6.21 17.77
N ALA A 49 -2.05 -5.81 17.72
CA ALA A 49 -1.66 -4.41 17.67
C ALA A 49 -2.02 -3.85 16.28
N LEU A 50 -3.32 -3.67 16.04
CA LEU A 50 -3.78 -2.82 14.96
C LEU A 50 -3.17 -1.45 15.25
N ALA A 51 -2.32 -0.98 14.33
CA ALA A 51 -1.77 0.35 14.43
C ALA A 51 -2.94 1.33 14.41
N ASN A 52 -3.40 1.74 15.60
CA ASN A 52 -4.35 2.83 15.72
C ASN A 52 -3.68 4.02 15.06
N SER A 53 -4.26 4.50 13.95
CA SER A 53 -3.71 5.56 13.12
C SER A 53 -3.38 6.85 13.89
N ALA A 54 -3.87 6.97 15.13
CA ALA A 54 -3.62 8.09 16.03
C ALA A 54 -2.27 8.07 16.76
N THR A 55 -1.53 6.95 16.75
CA THR A 55 -0.19 6.84 17.38
C THR A 55 0.95 6.98 16.37
N SER A 56 0.71 7.54 15.18
CA SER A 56 1.80 7.99 14.32
C SER A 56 2.57 9.06 15.07
N SER A 57 3.81 8.73 15.46
CA SER A 57 4.69 9.53 16.30
C SER A 57 4.57 11.02 15.98
N SER A 58 3.83 11.77 16.80
CA SER A 58 3.97 13.21 16.79
C SER A 58 5.46 13.46 17.04
N PRO A 59 6.15 14.20 16.15
CA PRO A 59 7.58 14.38 16.28
C PRO A 59 7.86 14.89 17.69
N ALA A 60 8.89 14.38 18.38
CA ALA A 60 9.18 14.76 19.77
C ALA A 60 9.27 16.28 20.02
N TYR A 61 9.37 17.07 18.94
CA TYR A 61 9.37 18.53 18.90
C TYR A 61 7.97 19.18 18.97
N SER A 62 6.87 18.43 18.77
CA SER A 62 5.49 18.88 18.94
C SER A 62 5.04 18.89 20.40
N ALA A 63 5.85 18.36 21.32
CA ALA A 63 5.61 18.53 22.74
C ALA A 63 5.63 20.02 23.08
N ALA A 64 4.62 20.49 23.81
CA ALA A 64 4.53 21.89 24.22
C ALA A 64 5.81 22.32 24.97
N PRO A 65 6.28 23.57 24.78
CA PRO A 65 7.39 24.09 25.58
C PRO A 65 7.04 23.97 27.08
N PRO A 66 7.98 23.52 27.93
CA PRO A 66 7.72 23.46 29.36
C PRO A 66 7.43 24.88 29.87
N GLU A 67 6.36 25.02 30.64
CA GLU A 67 5.90 26.32 31.13
C GLU A 67 6.88 26.96 32.12
N ILE A 68 7.54 26.14 32.94
CA ILE A 68 8.49 26.60 33.96
C ILE A 68 9.84 25.97 33.69
N VAL A 69 10.84 26.82 33.44
CA VAL A 69 12.25 26.43 33.40
C VAL A 69 12.84 26.72 34.78
N ALA A 70 13.13 25.67 35.55
CA ALA A 70 13.64 25.80 36.92
C ALA A 70 15.11 26.30 36.99
N ASN A 71 15.87 26.18 35.89
CA ASN A 71 17.32 26.38 35.88
C ASN A 71 17.74 27.72 35.26
N VAL A 72 16.99 28.80 35.51
CA VAL A 72 17.29 30.13 34.95
C VAL A 72 18.32 30.82 35.85
N GLN A 73 19.55 30.95 35.35
CA GLN A 73 20.59 31.75 36.00
C GLN A 73 20.27 33.25 35.86
N GLY A 74 20.68 34.08 36.83
CA GLY A 74 20.34 35.51 36.87
C GLY A 74 20.75 36.28 35.60
N SER A 75 20.00 37.34 35.26
CA SER A 75 20.14 38.05 33.97
C SER A 75 21.49 38.72 33.74
N SER A 76 22.24 39.04 34.80
CA SER A 76 23.58 39.62 34.72
C SER A 76 24.70 38.59 34.87
N ALA A 77 24.36 37.31 35.06
CA ALA A 77 25.34 36.27 35.23
C ALA A 77 25.99 35.92 33.87
N GLY A 78 27.30 35.63 33.87
CA GLY A 78 28.03 35.30 32.65
C GLY A 78 27.62 33.97 32.02
N ALA A 79 28.02 33.76 30.76
CA ALA A 79 27.75 32.51 30.04
C ALA A 79 28.46 31.32 30.72
N GLY A 80 27.67 30.34 31.19
CA GLY A 80 28.18 29.08 31.72
C GLY A 80 28.62 28.11 30.62
N SER A 81 29.38 27.08 30.97
CA SER A 81 29.84 26.05 30.02
C SER A 81 28.71 25.23 29.39
N GLY A 82 27.56 25.12 30.06
CA GLY A 82 26.37 24.43 29.57
C GLY A 82 25.48 25.27 28.66
N GLU A 83 25.64 26.58 28.62
CA GLU A 83 24.74 27.50 27.91
C GLU A 83 24.72 27.24 26.40
N PHE A 84 25.88 26.88 25.84
CA PHE A 84 25.98 26.50 24.43
C PHE A 84 25.08 25.31 24.08
N HIS A 85 24.99 24.31 24.95
CA HIS A 85 24.16 23.13 24.71
C HIS A 85 22.68 23.43 24.86
N VAL A 86 22.31 24.29 25.82
CA VAL A 86 20.94 24.80 25.98
C VAL A 86 20.50 25.51 24.71
N TYR A 87 21.33 26.42 24.18
CA TYR A 87 21.07 27.11 22.92
C TYR A 87 20.94 26.16 21.73
N LYS A 88 21.86 25.19 21.61
CA LYS A 88 21.84 24.20 20.53
C LYS A 88 20.57 23.36 20.56
N ALA A 89 20.11 22.96 21.74
CA ALA A 89 18.86 22.21 21.90
C ALA A 89 17.64 23.07 21.61
N SER A 90 17.57 24.31 22.13
CA SER A 90 16.45 25.21 21.90
C SER A 90 16.32 25.61 20.43
N ARG A 91 17.43 25.94 19.76
CA ARG A 91 17.44 26.26 18.32
C ARG A 91 16.99 25.06 17.47
N ARG A 92 17.44 23.85 17.79
CA ARG A 92 17.00 22.63 17.08
C ARG A 92 15.50 22.39 17.25
N ARG A 93 14.98 22.56 18.47
CA ARG A 93 13.55 22.45 18.75
C ARG A 93 12.75 23.48 17.97
N GLU A 94 13.23 24.71 17.92
CA GLU A 94 12.53 25.80 17.23
C GLU A 94 12.51 25.61 15.71
N PHE A 95 13.63 25.21 15.10
CA PHE A 95 13.63 24.90 13.67
C PHE A 95 12.74 23.71 13.31
N ALA A 96 12.70 22.69 14.17
CA ALA A 96 11.79 21.57 13.97
C ALA A 96 10.31 22.02 14.09
N ARG A 97 10.00 22.91 15.03
CA ARG A 97 8.66 23.49 15.19
C ARG A 97 8.24 24.31 13.97
N LEU A 98 9.07 25.24 13.51
CA LEU A 98 8.79 26.06 12.33
C LEU A 98 8.60 25.19 11.10
N LYS A 99 9.49 24.22 10.89
CA LYS A 99 9.40 23.27 9.78
C LYS A 99 8.10 22.46 9.80
N ALA A 100 7.66 21.98 10.97
CA ALA A 100 6.40 21.24 11.09
C ALA A 100 5.20 22.13 10.73
N MET A 101 5.18 23.37 11.20
CA MET A 101 4.11 24.33 10.85
C MET A 101 4.10 24.64 9.35
N ASP A 102 5.27 24.82 8.74
CA ASP A 102 5.37 25.06 7.29
C ASP A 102 4.89 23.84 6.49
N GLU A 103 5.24 22.62 6.92
CA GLU A 103 4.80 21.36 6.31
C GLU A 103 3.28 21.15 6.44
N GLU A 104 2.70 21.47 7.60
CA GLU A 104 1.24 21.44 7.82
C GLU A 104 0.51 22.40 6.88
N VAL A 105 0.95 23.66 6.80
CA VAL A 105 0.36 24.68 5.92
C VAL A 105 0.48 24.29 4.45
N LEU A 106 1.60 23.69 4.03
CA LEU A 106 1.76 23.18 2.68
C LEU A 106 0.83 21.99 2.42
N GLY A 107 0.71 21.07 3.39
CA GLY A 107 -0.20 19.93 3.31
C GLY A 107 -1.66 20.36 3.14
N GLU A 108 -2.13 21.29 3.96
CA GLU A 108 -3.50 21.82 3.89
C GLU A 108 -3.80 22.48 2.53
N LYS A 109 -2.88 23.26 1.98
CA LYS A 109 -3.05 23.88 0.66
C LYS A 109 -3.12 22.85 -0.45
N LEU A 110 -2.23 21.86 -0.43
CA LEU A 110 -2.21 20.79 -1.43
C LEU A 110 -3.48 19.93 -1.36
N GLU A 111 -3.98 19.67 -0.14
CA GLU A 111 -5.24 18.95 0.05
C GLU A 111 -6.44 19.77 -0.47
N GLU A 112 -6.50 21.06 -0.17
CA GLU A 112 -7.56 21.95 -0.69
C GLU A 112 -7.55 22.03 -2.23
N GLU A 113 -6.37 22.14 -2.84
CA GLU A 113 -6.20 22.14 -4.30
C GLU A 113 -6.64 20.80 -4.91
N TYR A 114 -6.24 19.68 -4.29
CA TYR A 114 -6.63 18.35 -4.73
C TYR A 114 -8.15 18.12 -4.62
N GLU A 115 -8.77 18.55 -3.52
CA GLU A 115 -10.21 18.45 -3.33
C GLU A 115 -11.00 19.27 -4.36
N LYS A 116 -10.52 20.49 -4.66
CA LYS A 116 -11.08 21.33 -5.73
C LYS A 116 -11.00 20.65 -7.09
N GLU A 117 -9.82 20.15 -7.47
CA GLU A 117 -9.62 19.48 -8.75
C GLU A 117 -10.48 18.22 -8.86
N LYS A 118 -10.53 17.42 -7.79
CA LYS A 118 -11.36 16.22 -7.71
C LYS A 118 -12.83 16.55 -7.90
N ARG A 119 -13.33 17.60 -7.25
CA ARG A 119 -14.72 18.05 -7.39
C ARG A 119 -15.03 18.50 -8.81
N GLU A 120 -14.16 19.30 -9.42
CA GLU A 120 -14.34 19.72 -10.82
C GLU A 120 -14.37 18.54 -11.78
N ARG A 121 -13.50 17.54 -11.57
CA ARG A 121 -13.46 16.33 -12.38
C ARG A 121 -14.75 15.50 -12.21
N GLU A 122 -15.24 15.36 -10.99
CA GLU A 122 -16.51 14.69 -10.72
C GLU A 122 -17.71 15.43 -11.33
N GLU A 123 -17.74 16.77 -11.28
CA GLU A 123 -18.80 17.57 -11.90
C GLU A 123 -18.79 17.42 -13.42
N LYS A 124 -17.62 17.50 -14.08
CA LYS A 124 -17.47 17.26 -15.53
C LYS A 124 -17.93 15.85 -15.93
N ASP A 125 -17.59 14.82 -15.15
CA ASP A 125 -18.00 13.45 -15.44
C ASP A 125 -19.51 13.23 -15.22
N ARG A 126 -20.09 13.85 -14.19
CA ARG A 126 -21.55 13.86 -13.96
C ARG A 126 -22.29 14.54 -15.10
N GLU A 127 -21.86 15.73 -15.53
CA GLU A 127 -22.46 16.44 -16.66
C GLU A 127 -22.38 15.63 -17.96
N ALA A 128 -21.23 15.01 -18.24
CA ALA A 128 -21.05 14.14 -19.40
C ALA A 128 -22.00 12.93 -19.33
N THR A 129 -22.12 12.31 -18.15
CA THR A 129 -22.99 11.17 -17.89
C THR A 129 -24.47 11.55 -18.03
N GLU A 130 -24.89 12.69 -17.47
CA GLU A 130 -26.25 13.22 -17.58
C GLU A 130 -26.60 13.58 -19.03
N ARG A 131 -25.68 14.20 -19.76
CA ARG A 131 -25.86 14.51 -21.19
C ARG A 131 -26.06 13.24 -22.01
N ARG A 132 -25.26 12.19 -21.76
CA ARG A 132 -25.40 10.87 -22.39
C ARG A 132 -26.72 10.20 -22.01
N ARG A 133 -27.11 10.26 -20.72
CA ARG A 133 -28.38 9.74 -20.21
C ARG A 133 -29.59 10.42 -20.85
N ARG A 134 -29.61 11.75 -20.92
CA ARG A 134 -30.67 12.54 -21.56
C ARG A 134 -30.81 12.20 -23.04
N LYS A 135 -29.70 12.04 -23.77
CA LYS A 135 -29.72 11.57 -25.17
C LYS A 135 -30.34 10.17 -25.29
N ARG A 136 -30.00 9.24 -24.40
CA ARG A 136 -30.57 7.88 -24.38
C ARG A 136 -32.06 7.89 -24.06
N GLU A 137 -32.50 8.64 -23.05
CA GLU A 137 -33.91 8.77 -22.68
C GLU A 137 -34.74 9.42 -23.79
N GLY A 138 -34.22 10.46 -24.45
CA GLY A 138 -34.86 11.08 -25.62
C GLY A 138 -35.07 10.09 -26.77
N ARG A 139 -34.09 9.22 -27.05
CA ARG A 139 -34.24 8.13 -28.03
C ARG A 139 -35.26 7.08 -27.60
N ARG A 140 -35.29 6.70 -26.32
CA ARG A 140 -36.28 5.72 -25.78
C ARG A 140 -37.72 6.26 -25.85
N LYS A 141 -37.93 7.54 -25.54
CA LYS A 141 -39.26 8.19 -25.63
C LYS A 141 -39.74 8.27 -27.08
N LYS A 142 -38.86 8.63 -28.04
CA LYS A 142 -39.21 8.62 -29.48
C LYS A 142 -39.47 7.21 -30.02
N GLY A 143 -38.73 6.19 -29.56
CA GLY A 143 -38.96 4.79 -29.94
C GLY A 143 -40.25 4.18 -29.36
N LYS A 144 -40.72 4.64 -28.20
CA LYS A 144 -41.99 4.19 -27.61
C LYS A 144 -43.25 4.79 -28.25
N GLY A 145 -43.13 5.89 -29.00
CA GLY A 145 -44.25 6.48 -29.75
C GLY A 145 -44.58 5.76 -31.06
N GLY A 146 -43.75 4.80 -31.50
CA GLY A 146 -43.95 4.00 -32.71
C GLY A 146 -44.34 2.54 -32.45
N ALA A 147 -44.62 2.16 -31.20
CA ALA A 147 -45.02 0.81 -30.82
C ALA A 147 -46.36 0.86 -30.06
N GLY A 148 -47.40 1.26 -30.78
CA GLY A 148 -48.74 0.74 -30.52
C GLY A 148 -48.81 -0.70 -31.04
N GLU A 149 -49.53 -1.54 -30.31
CA GLU A 149 -50.12 -2.82 -30.76
C GLU A 149 -49.48 -3.52 -31.96
N LYS A 150 -48.65 -4.54 -31.69
CA LYS A 150 -48.77 -5.82 -32.39
C LYS A 150 -48.50 -6.95 -31.41
N GLU A 151 -49.58 -7.59 -30.98
CA GLU A 151 -49.56 -9.01 -30.66
C GLU A 151 -48.89 -9.80 -31.80
N GLY A 152 -48.21 -10.88 -31.43
CA GLY A 152 -48.04 -12.03 -32.31
C GLY A 152 -46.67 -12.19 -32.98
N ALA A 153 -45.94 -13.19 -32.47
CA ALA A 153 -45.14 -14.14 -33.24
C ALA A 153 -43.83 -13.64 -33.91
N LYS A 154 -42.70 -14.03 -33.33
CA LYS A 154 -41.96 -15.26 -33.72
C LYS A 154 -40.62 -15.33 -32.98
N VAL A 155 -40.47 -16.43 -32.23
CA VAL A 155 -39.19 -16.95 -31.75
C VAL A 155 -38.30 -17.23 -32.96
N GLY A 156 -37.08 -16.68 -32.97
CA GLY A 156 -36.20 -16.75 -34.13
C GLY A 156 -34.71 -16.73 -33.76
N GLY A 157 -34.22 -17.89 -33.29
CA GLY A 157 -32.90 -18.43 -33.65
C GLY A 157 -31.65 -17.66 -33.22
N VAL A 158 -31.14 -17.98 -32.03
CA VAL A 158 -29.71 -17.85 -31.73
C VAL A 158 -28.96 -18.86 -32.61
N LYS A 159 -28.21 -18.39 -33.62
CA LYS A 159 -27.20 -19.21 -34.29
C LYS A 159 -25.85 -18.95 -33.59
N PRO A 160 -25.26 -19.91 -32.88
CA PRO A 160 -23.86 -19.79 -32.48
C PRO A 160 -23.00 -19.85 -33.74
N ARG A 161 -22.00 -18.96 -33.83
CA ARG A 161 -20.98 -19.05 -34.87
C ARG A 161 -20.21 -20.34 -34.65
N ALA A 162 -20.37 -21.28 -35.57
CA ALA A 162 -19.48 -22.44 -35.69
C ALA A 162 -18.19 -21.93 -36.36
N ASP A 163 -17.13 -21.79 -35.59
CA ASP A 163 -15.77 -21.72 -36.14
C ASP A 163 -15.43 -23.10 -36.69
N VAL A 164 -15.39 -23.16 -38.01
CA VAL A 164 -14.93 -24.30 -38.79
C VAL A 164 -13.42 -24.40 -38.59
N VAL A 165 -12.97 -25.35 -37.77
CA VAL A 165 -11.60 -25.85 -37.79
C VAL A 165 -11.61 -27.12 -38.64
N MET A 166 -10.97 -27.05 -39.81
CA MET A 166 -10.59 -28.22 -40.61
C MET A 166 -9.14 -28.05 -41.08
N GLY A 167 -8.36 -29.09 -40.81
CA GLY A 167 -7.01 -29.33 -41.33
C GLY A 167 -5.92 -29.19 -40.27
N ASP A 168 -5.09 -30.17 -39.96
CA ASP A 168 -5.00 -31.57 -40.35
C ASP A 168 -4.06 -32.25 -39.32
N ALA A 169 -4.28 -33.53 -39.09
CA ALA A 169 -3.53 -34.34 -38.15
C ALA A 169 -2.13 -34.71 -38.66
N ALA A 170 -1.11 -34.47 -37.85
CA ALA A 170 0.12 -35.27 -37.83
C ALA A 170 0.76 -35.18 -36.44
N GLY A 171 0.74 -36.29 -35.70
CA GLY A 171 1.29 -36.35 -34.35
C GLY A 171 2.82 -36.35 -34.30
N VAL A 172 3.37 -35.92 -33.17
CA VAL A 172 4.57 -36.44 -32.49
C VAL A 172 4.59 -35.87 -31.07
N SER A 173 4.80 -36.74 -30.10
CA SER A 173 4.91 -36.51 -28.66
C SER A 173 6.28 -35.95 -28.25
N VAL A 174 6.37 -34.87 -27.46
CA VAL A 174 7.39 -34.63 -26.40
C VAL A 174 6.85 -33.57 -25.39
N ALA A 175 7.12 -33.77 -24.10
CA ALA A 175 6.66 -33.06 -22.91
C ALA A 175 6.73 -31.50 -22.90
N PRO A 176 5.88 -30.79 -22.12
CA PRO A 176 6.04 -29.36 -21.90
C PRO A 176 7.02 -29.08 -20.75
N VAL A 177 8.16 -28.49 -21.11
CA VAL A 177 8.98 -27.66 -20.22
C VAL A 177 8.15 -26.41 -19.89
N LEU A 178 7.76 -26.23 -18.63
CA LEU A 178 7.07 -25.02 -18.18
C LEU A 178 8.09 -23.89 -18.03
N GLU A 179 8.25 -23.15 -19.12
CA GLU A 179 8.87 -21.84 -19.19
C GLU A 179 8.03 -20.84 -18.40
N ALA A 180 8.68 -20.12 -17.48
CA ALA A 180 8.04 -19.14 -16.61
C ALA A 180 7.51 -17.97 -17.44
N ALA A 181 6.19 -17.93 -17.65
CA ALA A 181 5.51 -16.79 -18.22
C ALA A 181 5.67 -15.59 -17.26
N GLN A 182 6.58 -14.70 -17.65
CA GLN A 182 6.67 -13.35 -17.12
C GLN A 182 5.40 -12.61 -17.57
N GLU A 183 4.43 -12.46 -16.68
CA GLU A 183 3.25 -11.64 -16.94
C GLU A 183 3.69 -10.20 -17.19
N GLN A 184 3.61 -9.77 -18.44
CA GLN A 184 3.85 -8.39 -18.85
C GLN A 184 2.74 -7.51 -18.26
N GLY A 185 3.14 -6.57 -17.41
CA GLY A 185 2.24 -5.55 -16.87
C GLY A 185 1.59 -4.73 -17.97
N LEU A 186 0.33 -4.35 -17.76
CA LEU A 186 -0.43 -3.50 -18.66
C LEU A 186 0.25 -2.12 -18.77
N ILE A 187 0.90 -1.86 -19.90
CA ILE A 187 1.42 -0.54 -20.26
C ILE A 187 0.24 0.26 -20.80
N ILE A 188 -0.27 1.19 -19.99
CA ILE A 188 -1.25 2.19 -20.44
C ILE A 188 -0.43 3.30 -21.10
N HIS A 189 -0.54 3.43 -22.41
CA HIS A 189 -0.07 4.60 -23.13
C HIS A 189 -1.13 5.70 -22.98
N ASP A 190 -0.80 6.74 -22.21
CA ASP A 190 -1.54 8.00 -22.21
C ASP A 190 -1.15 8.77 -23.47
N ASP A 191 -1.95 8.61 -24.53
CA ASP A 191 -1.94 9.52 -25.69
C ASP A 191 -2.94 10.65 -25.42
N ASP A 192 -2.41 11.83 -25.08
CA ASP A 192 -2.97 13.17 -25.38
C ASP A 192 -1.82 14.07 -25.86
#